data_AF-A0A523U507-F1
#
_entry.id   AF-A0A523U507-F1
#
_cell.length_a   1.000
_cell.length_b   1.000
_cell.length_c   1.000
_cell.angle_alpha   90.00
_cell.angle_beta   90.00
_cell.angle_gamma   90.00
#
_symmetry.space_group_name_H-M   'P 1'
#
loop_
_entity.id
_entity.type
_entity.pdbx_description
1 polymer ?
#
loop_
_entity_poly.entity_id
_entity_poly.type
_entity_poly.pdbx_seq_one_letter_code
_entity_poly.pdbx_strand_id
1 'polypeptide(L)'
;MGIPGYAGNIPYLDLTSGGIRKEPLDAELAKTFIGGHGINDRLAYDLIPPDVKKARKAIACAGCPLADKERVKVAVGDLHEA
;
A
#
# COMPACT_ATOMS: atom_id res chain seq x y z
N MET A 1 11.84 -8.54 -8.32
CA MET A 1 11.97 -9.13 -6.97
C MET A 1 10.98 -8.38 -6.08
N GLY A 2 10.06 -9.06 -5.41
CA GLY A 2 9.01 -8.42 -4.60
C GLY A 2 9.53 -7.93 -3.25
N ILE A 3 8.86 -6.96 -2.63
CA ILE A 3 9.21 -6.47 -1.29
C ILE A 3 8.60 -7.42 -0.26
N PRO A 4 9.39 -8.09 0.59
CA PRO A 4 8.86 -9.02 1.59
C PRO A 4 7.81 -8.35 2.48
N GLY A 5 6.68 -9.03 2.70
CA GLY A 5 5.55 -8.48 3.47
C GLY A 5 4.54 -7.67 2.65
N TYR A 6 4.84 -7.29 1.41
CA TYR A 6 3.92 -6.53 0.56
C TYR A 6 3.37 -7.39 -0.58
N ALA A 7 2.10 -7.20 -0.92
CA ALA A 7 1.48 -7.80 -2.11
C ALA A 7 2.05 -7.24 -3.44
N GLY A 8 2.86 -6.19 -3.36
CA GLY A 8 3.61 -5.62 -4.48
C GLY A 8 2.78 -4.81 -5.47
N ASN A 9 1.51 -4.52 -5.18
CA ASN A 9 0.63 -3.77 -6.07
C ASN A 9 -0.43 -2.97 -5.31
N ILE A 10 -0.90 -1.89 -5.94
CA ILE A 10 -2.02 -1.05 -5.48
C ILE A 10 -3.17 -1.17 -6.50
N PRO A 11 -4.37 -1.62 -6.09
CA PRO A 11 -5.55 -1.58 -6.93
C PRO A 11 -6.15 -0.17 -6.95
N TYR A 12 -6.51 0.30 -8.13
CA TYR A 12 -7.24 1.56 -8.33
C TYR A 12 -8.61 1.25 -8.91
N LEU A 13 -9.64 1.75 -8.24
CA LEU A 13 -11.05 1.51 -8.54
C LEU A 13 -11.70 2.84 -8.90
N ASP A 14 -12.23 2.94 -10.12
CA ASP A 14 -13.14 4.02 -10.50
C ASP A 14 -14.59 3.53 -10.32
N LEU A 15 -15.24 4.00 -9.27
CA LEU A 15 -16.62 3.64 -8.95
C LEU A 15 -17.66 4.32 -9.87
N THR A 16 -17.24 5.28 -10.70
CA THR A 16 -18.11 5.94 -11.68
C THR A 16 -18.25 5.10 -12.94
N SER A 17 -17.13 4.62 -13.48
CA SER A 17 -17.10 3.80 -14.70
C SER A 17 -17.13 2.29 -14.42
N GLY A 18 -16.82 1.87 -13.19
CA GLY A 18 -16.55 0.47 -12.85
C GLY A 18 -15.14 0.01 -13.26
N GLY A 19 -14.28 0.92 -13.71
CA GLY A 19 -12.91 0.61 -14.13
C GLY A 19 -12.03 0.11 -12.99
N ILE A 20 -11.26 -0.94 -13.25
CA ILE A 20 -10.29 -1.50 -12.32
C ILE A 20 -8.93 -1.56 -13.01
N ARG A 21 -7.90 -1.02 -12.35
CA ARG A 21 -6.51 -1.22 -12.77
C ARG A 21 -5.64 -1.55 -11.56
N LYS A 22 -4.52 -2.19 -11.83
CA LYS A 22 -3.57 -2.62 -10.82
C LYS A 22 -2.21 -2.05 -11.19
N GLU A 23 -1.61 -1.27 -10.31
CA GLU A 23 -0.29 -0.70 -10.53
C GLU A 23 0.72 -1.35 -9.57
N PRO A 24 1.97 -1.57 -10.00
CA PRO A 24 3.03 -2.04 -9.10
C PRO A 24 3.22 -1.08 -7.92
N LEU A 25 3.50 -1.65 -6.74
CA LEU A 25 3.87 -0.86 -5.57
C LEU A 25 5.27 -0.27 -5.78
N ASP A 26 5.38 1.05 -5.66
CA ASP A 26 6.66 1.74 -5.63
C ASP A 26 7.45 1.34 -4.37
N ALA A 27 8.69 0.90 -4.56
CA ALA A 27 9.58 0.50 -3.48
C ALA A 27 9.96 1.68 -2.57
N GLU A 28 10.10 2.89 -3.10
CA GLU A 28 10.43 4.05 -2.28
C GLU A 28 9.23 4.49 -1.45
N LEU A 29 8.01 4.36 -1.98
CA LEU A 29 6.78 4.56 -1.22
C LEU A 29 6.70 3.58 -0.03
N ALA A 30 7.00 2.29 -0.27
CA ALA A 30 7.00 1.27 0.76
C ALA A 30 8.09 1.50 1.83
N LYS A 31 9.31 1.89 1.43
CA LYS A 31 10.40 2.19 2.37
C LYS A 31 10.15 3.44 3.20
N THR A 32 9.59 4.47 2.59
CA THR A 32 9.38 5.77 3.24
C THR A 32 8.19 5.74 4.20
N PHE A 33 7.11 5.06 3.82
CA PHE A 33 5.83 5.14 4.53
C PHE A 33 5.34 3.82 5.13
N ILE A 34 6.04 2.70 4.91
CA ILE A 34 5.83 1.36 5.49
C ILE A 34 4.51 0.68 5.10
N GLY A 35 3.41 1.41 4.94
CA GLY A 35 2.08 0.84 4.65
C GLY A 35 1.01 1.36 5.59
N GLY A 36 -0.18 0.77 5.48
CA GLY A 36 -1.34 1.20 6.27
C GLY A 36 -1.55 2.71 6.18
N HIS A 37 -1.57 3.38 7.34
CA HIS A 37 -1.79 4.82 7.43
C HIS A 37 -0.76 5.66 6.65
N GLY A 38 0.53 5.32 6.70
CA GLY A 38 1.55 6.14 6.04
C GLY A 38 1.37 6.20 4.52
N ILE A 39 1.14 5.05 3.89
CA ILE A 39 0.86 5.00 2.44
C ILE A 39 -0.50 5.64 2.13
N ASN A 40 -1.52 5.42 2.98
CA ASN A 40 -2.83 6.03 2.78
C ASN A 40 -2.77 7.56 2.78
N ASP A 41 -2.05 8.15 3.73
CA ASP A 41 -1.92 9.59 3.85
C ASP A 41 -1.14 10.18 2.69
N ARG A 42 -0.07 9.50 2.25
CA ARG A 42 0.68 9.92 1.06
C ARG A 42 -0.18 9.88 -0.20
N LEU A 43 -0.94 8.81 -0.41
CA LEU A 43 -1.84 8.69 -1.56
C LEU A 43 -2.98 9.71 -1.48
N ALA A 44 -3.54 9.95 -0.29
CA ALA A 44 -4.56 10.96 -0.08
C ALA A 44 -4.02 12.36 -0.41
N TYR A 45 -2.81 12.68 0.03
CA TYR A 45 -2.15 13.94 -0.28
C TYR A 45 -1.94 14.13 -1.79
N ASP A 46 -1.47 13.09 -2.48
CA ASP A 46 -1.19 13.16 -3.92
C ASP A 46 -2.48 13.17 -4.77
N LEU A 47 -3.54 12.47 -4.36
CA LEU A 47 -4.73 12.22 -5.18
C LEU A 47 -5.96 13.08 -4.84
N ILE A 48 -5.99 13.72 -3.66
CA ILE A 48 -7.12 14.56 -3.23
C ILE A 48 -6.71 16.04 -3.38
N PRO A 49 -7.28 16.77 -4.36
CA PRO A 49 -7.01 18.19 -4.49
C PRO A 49 -7.44 18.98 -3.24
N PRO A 50 -6.68 20.03 -2.85
CA PRO A 50 -6.92 20.78 -1.62
C PRO A 50 -8.25 21.56 -1.61
N ASP A 51 -8.82 21.84 -2.77
CA ASP A 51 -10.08 22.58 -2.94
C ASP A 51 -11.33 21.67 -2.92
N VAL A 52 -11.17 20.36 -2.68
CA VAL A 52 -12.28 19.41 -2.61
C VAL A 52 -13.12 19.63 -1.35
N LYS A 53 -14.28 20.26 -1.52
CA LYS A 53 -15.24 20.54 -0.43
C LYS A 53 -15.98 19.30 0.11
N LYS A 54 -15.99 18.17 -0.61
CA LYS A 54 -16.63 16.90 -0.20
C LYS A 54 -15.79 15.71 -0.70
N ALA A 55 -15.32 14.87 0.22
CA ALA A 55 -14.41 13.74 0.00
C ALA A 55 -15.01 12.54 -0.76
N ARG A 56 -15.59 12.77 -1.95
CA ARG A 56 -16.18 11.71 -2.78
C ARG A 56 -15.22 11.11 -3.83
N LYS A 57 -13.98 11.59 -3.94
CA LYS A 57 -13.13 11.31 -5.12
C LYS A 57 -12.00 10.29 -4.93
N ALA A 58 -11.35 10.24 -3.78
CA ALA A 58 -10.32 9.23 -3.52
C ALA A 58 -10.33 8.81 -2.04
N ILE A 59 -10.36 7.51 -1.81
CA ILE A 59 -10.20 6.88 -0.50
C ILE A 59 -9.07 5.87 -0.66
N ALA A 60 -8.05 5.97 0.19
CA ALA A 60 -6.95 5.01 0.22
C ALA A 60 -7.13 4.04 1.39
N CYS A 61 -7.08 2.74 1.11
CA CYS A 61 -7.09 1.68 2.11
C CYS A 61 -6.01 0.65 1.76
N ALA A 62 -4.80 0.89 2.29
CA ALA A 62 -3.69 -0.03 2.21
C ALA A 62 -3.78 -1.07 3.33
N GLY A 63 -3.69 -2.34 2.97
CA GLY A 63 -3.42 -3.39 3.95
C GLY A 63 -2.03 -3.18 4.56
N CYS A 64 -1.93 -3.25 5.89
CA CYS A 64 -0.63 -3.18 6.55
C CYS A 64 0.24 -4.37 6.10
N PRO A 65 1.55 -4.20 5.88
CA PRO A 65 2.43 -5.31 5.47
C PRO A 65 2.52 -6.43 6.53
N LEU A 66 2.11 -6.11 7.77
CA LEU A 66 2.06 -7.01 8.91
C LEU A 66 0.63 -7.44 9.28
N ALA A 67 -0.40 -6.95 8.57
CA ALA A 67 -1.75 -7.45 8.78
C ALA A 67 -1.74 -8.96 8.52
N ASP A 68 -2.27 -9.71 9.48
CA ASP A 68 -2.43 -11.17 9.41
C ASP A 68 -1.12 -11.99 9.33
N LYS A 69 0.04 -11.39 9.67
CA LYS A 69 1.28 -12.15 9.85
C LYS A 69 1.40 -12.62 11.29
N GLU A 70 1.34 -13.94 11.50
CA GLU A 70 1.72 -14.52 12.79
C GLU A 70 3.19 -14.22 13.09
N ARG A 71 3.48 -13.94 14.37
CA ARG A 71 4.86 -13.74 14.84
C ARG A 71 5.59 -15.08 14.83
N VAL A 72 6.19 -15.45 13.71
CA VAL A 72 7.05 -16.63 13.62
C VAL A 72 8.41 -16.29 14.22
N LYS A 73 8.84 -17.05 15.24
CA LYS A 73 10.23 -17.00 15.73
C LYS A 73 11.10 -17.74 14.74
N VAL A 74 11.78 -17.00 13.86
CA VAL A 74 12.76 -17.57 12.94
C VAL A 74 14.04 -17.85 13.72
N ALA A 75 14.58 -19.07 13.63
CA ALA A 75 15.87 -19.38 14.22
C ALA A 75 16.97 -18.64 13.43
N VAL A 76 18.05 -18.23 14.11
CA VAL A 76 19.11 -17.38 13.55
C VAL A 76 19.89 -18.02 12.37
N GLY A 77 19.50 -19.21 11.89
CA GLY A 77 20.08 -19.90 10.74
C GLY A 77 19.27 -19.84 9.43
N ASP A 78 18.03 -19.34 9.43
CA ASP A 78 17.12 -19.47 8.27
C ASP A 78 17.12 -18.24 7.34
N LEU A 79 18.03 -17.28 7.53
CA LEU A 79 18.22 -16.17 6.59
C LEU A 79 19.06 -16.66 5.41
N HIS A 80 18.40 -17.17 4.37
CA HIS A 80 19.04 -17.31 3.07
C HIS A 80 19.07 -15.95 2.39
N GLU A 81 20.28 -15.47 2.03
CA GLU A 81 20.45 -14.27 1.24
C GLU A 81 19.80 -14.46 -0.15
N ALA A 82 18.77 -13.67 -0.45
CA ALA A 82 18.27 -13.38 -1.79
C ALA A 82 17.34 -12.15 -1.78
#